data_AF-A0A3D8Q4P1-F1
#
_entry.id   AF-A0A3D8Q4P1-F1
#
_cell.length_a   1.000
_cell.length_b   1.000
_cell.length_c   1.000
_cell.angle_alpha   90.00
_cell.angle_beta   90.00
_cell.angle_gamma   90.00
#
_symmetry.space_group_name_H-M   'P 1'
#
loop_
_entity.id
_entity.type
_entity.pdbx_description
1 polymer ?
#
loop_
_entity_poly.entity_id
_entity_poly.type
_entity_poly.pdbx_seq_one_letter_code
_entity_poly.pdbx_strand_id
1 'polypeptide(L)'
;MPHSLWGNLSILSATLLWVLGSDATTCPTCNPSPGQNLCHSTTSCIVIDGSLSSSTNPVQYCACSHGFRAESGILAGDTSNQFRLPWASQEGRVFVKPGVVCNQLCDAWTLGRDGCKEVQELSQCLDGRGDTVPGGEDSSNCPKANKDAITEYLENRRAGMDIVQTTRTPNGQVIDWIREASQGPLADFPGPNLAPPPKNGFPEGIPLSDLELDGAELGPSGTVPIIRPNITLLKNSTTLNEFMIKGDFRRRPSNYTVPGKFKYKRSSGKTPHLYSSSSQSVSNYGGQGQFNLVNPTTLNDDFSLLQVAVARDNGNFYPEAPQADRYTQTVEAGLMVYPGYLGDHLTHLFAYYTTNGYASHGDNVGGYSNLVKGWVQRSKRIAPGIIFSPPSVKAGQQYYVWIVYQLYQGNWWLWVKDDWIGYFPAHMFGDGRPERNRTLEDHADSIAFYGEVIVGEDGGTSTITDMGSGSLPTTGWQNSAYIHNILYQSQPGEENSNQYYDGSFGIQTDTTEGYYMEQHFENRDSWGSFMWLGGPGSDGIRNDE
;
A
#
# COMPACT_ATOMS: atom_id res chain seq x y z
N MET A 1 15.26 74.91 42.62
CA MET A 1 15.38 74.47 41.21
C MET A 1 15.06 72.97 41.16
N PRO A 2 14.45 72.43 40.08
CA PRO A 2 13.62 71.21 40.12
C PRO A 2 14.38 69.92 39.65
N HIS A 3 13.82 68.70 39.51
CA HIS A 3 12.42 68.24 39.33
C HIS A 3 12.08 66.86 40.00
N SER A 4 10.95 66.83 40.72
CA SER A 4 9.90 65.78 40.80
C SER A 4 10.18 64.26 40.77
N LEU A 5 9.82 63.60 41.89
CA LEU A 5 8.88 62.45 42.03
C LEU A 5 8.90 61.30 40.99
N TRP A 6 9.28 60.09 41.44
CA TRP A 6 8.59 58.83 41.13
C TRP A 6 8.71 57.87 42.32
N GLY A 7 7.58 57.32 42.78
CA GLY A 7 7.55 56.10 43.62
C GLY A 7 6.97 54.96 42.78
N ASN A 8 7.31 53.71 43.08
CA ASN A 8 6.72 52.56 42.37
C ASN A 8 6.37 51.41 43.30
N LEU A 9 5.22 50.81 42.99
CA LEU A 9 4.57 49.71 43.69
C LEU A 9 5.30 48.37 43.49
N SER A 10 5.15 47.48 44.46
CA SER A 10 5.35 46.04 44.28
C SER A 10 4.38 45.49 43.23
N ILE A 11 4.89 44.82 42.19
CA ILE A 11 4.08 44.06 41.24
C ILE A 11 4.52 42.60 41.29
N LEU A 12 3.58 41.71 41.64
CA LEU A 12 3.74 40.26 41.54
C LEU A 12 3.81 39.86 40.06
N SER A 13 4.81 39.05 39.71
CA SER A 13 4.94 38.52 38.35
C SER A 13 3.87 37.45 38.11
N ALA A 14 2.94 37.74 37.21
CA ALA A 14 1.92 36.79 36.77
C ALA A 14 2.44 35.99 35.57
N THR A 15 2.56 34.67 35.72
CA THR A 15 2.82 33.73 34.63
C THR A 15 1.65 33.72 33.65
N LEU A 16 1.90 34.07 32.39
CA LEU A 16 0.92 33.92 31.32
C LEU A 16 0.99 32.47 30.80
N LEU A 17 0.02 31.63 31.20
CA LEU A 17 -0.23 30.36 30.50
C LEU A 17 -0.77 30.67 29.10
N TRP A 18 -0.12 30.14 28.07
CA TRP A 18 -0.74 30.00 26.77
C TRP A 18 -1.79 28.88 26.87
N VAL A 19 -3.07 29.26 26.85
CA VAL A 19 -4.18 28.31 26.72
C VAL A 19 -4.24 27.90 25.25
N LEU A 20 -4.20 26.59 24.99
CA LEU A 20 -4.46 26.00 23.68
C LEU A 20 -5.92 26.30 23.29
N GLY A 21 -6.11 26.98 22.16
CA GLY A 21 -7.45 27.26 21.61
C GLY A 21 -8.05 25.99 21.00
N SER A 22 -9.26 25.64 21.43
CA SER A 22 -10.03 24.49 20.95
C SER A 22 -11.04 24.91 19.87
N ASP A 23 -10.69 24.76 18.59
CA ASP A 23 -11.57 25.09 17.45
C ASP A 23 -12.42 23.88 17.01
N ALA A 24 -13.44 23.55 17.81
CA ALA A 24 -14.54 22.66 17.40
C ALA A 24 -15.78 23.50 17.04
N THR A 25 -15.93 23.84 15.76
CA THR A 25 -17.00 24.74 15.28
C THR A 25 -18.24 23.95 14.86
N THR A 26 -19.42 24.29 15.36
CA THR A 26 -20.70 23.72 14.90
C THR A 26 -21.13 24.36 13.59
N CYS A 27 -21.20 23.57 12.53
CA CYS A 27 -21.50 24.07 11.18
C CYS A 27 -23.00 23.92 10.87
N PRO A 28 -23.71 25.00 10.47
CA PRO A 28 -25.15 24.92 10.23
C PRO A 28 -25.52 23.97 9.07
N THR A 29 -26.30 22.93 9.38
CA THR A 29 -26.75 21.92 8.41
C THR A 29 -28.10 22.29 7.77
N CYS A 30 -28.43 21.64 6.66
CA CYS A 30 -29.74 21.71 6.02
C CYS A 30 -30.47 20.35 6.02
N ASN A 31 -31.72 20.34 5.58
CA ASN A 31 -32.56 19.15 5.41
C ASN A 31 -33.24 19.29 4.03
N PRO A 32 -33.22 18.27 3.15
CA PRO A 32 -33.66 18.43 1.76
C PRO A 32 -35.16 18.15 1.63
N SER A 33 -35.82 17.72 2.71
CA SER A 33 -37.21 17.28 2.69
C SER A 33 -38.14 18.44 2.32
N PRO A 34 -39.20 18.20 1.51
CA PRO A 34 -40.17 19.22 1.15
C PRO A 34 -40.73 19.94 2.38
N GLY A 35 -40.65 21.27 2.39
CA GLY A 35 -41.08 22.11 3.53
C GLY A 35 -40.11 22.21 4.70
N GLN A 36 -38.96 21.53 4.67
CA GLN A 36 -37.90 21.60 5.70
C GLN A 36 -36.56 22.15 5.18
N ASN A 37 -36.43 22.34 3.86
CA ASN A 37 -35.27 23.00 3.27
C ASN A 37 -35.32 24.52 3.51
N LEU A 38 -34.45 24.99 4.40
CA LEU A 38 -34.28 26.39 4.78
C LEU A 38 -33.09 27.08 4.06
N CYS A 39 -32.47 26.42 3.07
CA CYS A 39 -31.45 27.06 2.25
C CYS A 39 -32.03 28.21 1.41
N HIS A 40 -31.26 29.28 1.20
CA HIS A 40 -31.67 30.37 0.33
C HIS A 40 -31.76 29.88 -1.13
N SER A 41 -32.59 30.51 -1.96
CA SER A 41 -32.82 30.11 -3.37
C SER A 41 -31.57 30.19 -4.26
N THR A 42 -30.52 30.90 -3.83
CA THR A 42 -29.22 30.97 -4.50
C THR A 42 -28.22 29.89 -4.02
N THR A 43 -28.70 28.95 -3.19
CA THR A 43 -27.93 27.83 -2.64
C THR A 43 -28.69 26.53 -2.82
N SER A 44 -28.01 25.40 -2.72
CA SER A 44 -28.63 24.06 -2.79
C SER A 44 -28.30 23.27 -1.54
N CYS A 45 -29.31 22.63 -0.93
CA CYS A 45 -29.07 21.66 0.15
C CYS A 45 -28.50 20.39 -0.48
N ILE A 46 -27.23 20.08 -0.24
CA ILE A 46 -26.55 18.92 -0.83
C ILE A 46 -26.00 17.98 0.24
N VAL A 47 -26.06 16.67 -0.07
CA VAL A 47 -25.22 15.65 0.56
C VAL A 47 -23.80 15.82 0.06
N ILE A 48 -22.80 15.52 0.89
CA ILE A 48 -21.41 15.45 0.47
C ILE A 48 -20.87 14.06 0.74
N ASP A 49 -20.32 13.43 -0.32
CA ASP A 49 -19.94 12.02 -0.35
C ASP A 49 -18.80 11.65 0.62
N GLY A 50 -18.11 12.65 1.19
CA GLY A 50 -17.13 12.49 2.26
C GLY A 50 -17.70 12.50 3.69
N SER A 51 -19.01 12.67 3.87
CA SER A 51 -19.68 12.72 5.19
C SER A 51 -20.26 11.38 5.67
N LEU A 52 -19.88 10.28 5.00
CA LEU A 52 -20.42 8.94 5.24
C LEU A 52 -19.92 8.36 6.57
N SER A 53 -20.57 8.75 7.67
CA SER A 53 -20.53 7.97 8.90
C SER A 53 -21.09 6.57 8.65
N SER A 54 -20.67 5.60 9.46
CA SER A 54 -21.29 4.26 9.53
C SER A 54 -22.71 4.24 10.12
N SER A 55 -23.34 5.40 10.30
CA SER A 55 -24.73 5.58 10.74
C SER A 55 -25.62 6.08 9.59
N THR A 56 -26.90 5.75 9.66
CA THR A 56 -27.84 5.74 8.53
C THR A 56 -28.33 7.11 8.01
N ASN A 57 -27.64 8.22 8.29
CA ASN A 57 -28.03 9.56 7.81
C ASN A 57 -26.80 10.41 7.40
N PRO A 58 -26.65 10.79 6.12
CA PRO A 58 -25.57 11.68 5.69
C PRO A 58 -25.83 13.15 6.09
N VAL A 59 -24.76 13.89 6.39
CA VAL A 59 -24.83 15.31 6.77
C VAL A 59 -24.94 16.19 5.51
N GLN A 60 -25.67 17.30 5.61
CA GLN A 60 -26.01 18.14 4.46
C GLN A 60 -25.85 19.63 4.76
N TYR A 61 -25.45 20.40 3.75
CA TYR A 61 -25.15 21.83 3.87
C TYR A 61 -25.76 22.65 2.74
N CYS A 62 -26.04 23.94 3.00
CA CYS A 62 -26.44 24.87 1.95
C CYS A 62 -25.21 25.29 1.14
N ALA A 63 -25.00 24.65 0.00
CA ALA A 63 -23.91 24.90 -0.92
C ALA A 63 -24.20 26.12 -1.82
N CYS A 64 -23.21 27.00 -1.94
CA CYS A 64 -23.14 27.98 -3.01
C CYS A 64 -22.94 27.34 -4.38
N SER A 65 -23.37 28.05 -5.42
CA SER A 65 -22.85 27.87 -6.79
C SER A 65 -21.33 28.09 -6.83
N HIS A 66 -20.62 27.39 -7.72
CA HIS A 66 -19.17 27.54 -7.86
C HIS A 66 -18.76 28.99 -8.13
N GLY A 67 -17.72 29.47 -7.45
CA GLY A 67 -17.22 30.83 -7.60
C GLY A 67 -18.03 31.91 -6.85
N PHE A 68 -19.06 31.52 -6.11
CA PHE A 68 -19.86 32.42 -5.27
C PHE A 68 -19.64 32.16 -3.78
N ARG A 69 -19.71 33.23 -2.99
CA ARG A 69 -19.69 33.26 -1.53
C ARG A 69 -20.88 34.07 -0.98
N ALA A 70 -21.01 34.13 0.34
CA ALA A 70 -22.09 34.87 0.97
C ALA A 70 -22.07 36.36 0.58
N GLU A 71 -23.25 36.97 0.56
CA GLU A 71 -23.50 38.35 0.11
C GLU A 71 -22.50 39.38 0.68
N SER A 72 -22.31 40.49 -0.03
CA SER A 72 -21.27 41.50 0.25
C SER A 72 -21.30 42.11 1.65
N GLY A 73 -22.41 41.99 2.40
CA GLY A 73 -22.52 42.37 3.80
C GLY A 73 -21.83 41.42 4.79
N ILE A 74 -21.42 40.23 4.36
CA ILE A 74 -20.80 39.19 5.19
C ILE A 74 -19.30 39.09 4.86
N LEU A 75 -18.47 39.31 5.89
CA LEU A 75 -17.00 39.24 5.77
C LEU A 75 -16.57 37.82 5.38
N ALA A 76 -15.56 37.70 4.51
CA ALA A 76 -15.15 36.40 3.97
C ALA A 76 -14.66 35.42 5.07
N GLY A 77 -14.03 35.94 6.13
CA GLY A 77 -13.63 35.18 7.31
C GLY A 77 -14.73 34.95 8.37
N ASP A 78 -16.00 35.28 8.11
CA ASP A 78 -17.10 35.02 9.05
C ASP A 78 -17.59 33.56 8.97
N THR A 79 -16.88 32.69 9.69
CA THR A 79 -17.16 31.25 9.83
C THR A 79 -18.55 30.93 10.40
N SER A 80 -19.24 31.89 11.02
CA SER A 80 -20.59 31.68 11.54
C SER A 80 -21.67 31.75 10.46
N ASN A 81 -21.35 32.34 9.30
CA ASN A 81 -22.27 32.51 8.18
C ASN A 81 -21.77 31.86 6.88
N GLN A 82 -20.45 31.76 6.66
CA GLN A 82 -19.86 31.11 5.49
C GLN A 82 -18.54 30.39 5.79
N PHE A 83 -18.32 29.24 5.17
CA PHE A 83 -17.11 28.44 5.37
C PHE A 83 -16.81 27.58 4.13
N ARG A 84 -15.54 27.22 3.99
CA ARG A 84 -15.07 26.14 3.09
C ARG A 84 -14.75 24.89 3.91
N LEU A 85 -14.75 23.74 3.27
CA LEU A 85 -14.38 22.45 3.88
C LEU A 85 -13.27 21.78 3.07
N PRO A 86 -12.39 20.96 3.69
CA PRO A 86 -11.18 20.45 3.05
C PRO A 86 -11.47 19.19 2.20
N TRP A 87 -12.72 19.01 1.76
CA TRP A 87 -13.16 17.80 1.08
C TRP A 87 -12.80 17.83 -0.41
N ALA A 88 -12.22 16.72 -0.88
CA ALA A 88 -11.89 16.53 -2.28
C ALA A 88 -13.13 16.69 -3.17
N SER A 89 -12.93 17.30 -4.35
CA SER A 89 -13.98 17.68 -5.31
C SER A 89 -14.94 18.78 -4.82
N GLN A 90 -14.68 19.39 -3.66
CA GLN A 90 -15.43 20.53 -3.11
C GLN A 90 -14.54 21.74 -2.77
N GLU A 91 -13.25 21.72 -3.14
CA GLU A 91 -12.27 22.70 -2.66
C GLU A 91 -12.53 24.14 -3.13
N GLY A 92 -13.30 24.34 -4.20
CA GLY A 92 -13.72 25.66 -4.68
C GLY A 92 -15.12 26.09 -4.20
N ARG A 93 -15.75 25.34 -3.29
CA ARG A 93 -17.15 25.53 -2.88
C ARG A 93 -17.25 26.16 -1.49
N VAL A 94 -18.07 27.21 -1.42
CA VAL A 94 -18.49 27.83 -0.16
C VAL A 94 -19.80 27.20 0.31
N PHE A 95 -19.89 26.96 1.60
CA PHE A 95 -21.11 26.59 2.31
C PHE A 95 -21.56 27.75 3.17
N VAL A 96 -22.85 27.91 3.33
CA VAL A 96 -23.43 28.99 4.14
C VAL A 96 -24.49 28.47 5.10
N LYS A 97 -24.78 29.28 6.12
CA LYS A 97 -25.90 29.03 7.04
C LYS A 97 -27.24 29.05 6.30
N PRO A 98 -28.23 28.22 6.67
CA PRO A 98 -29.59 28.32 6.14
C PRO A 98 -30.14 29.76 6.20
N GLY A 99 -30.79 30.19 5.11
CA GLY A 99 -31.27 31.55 4.91
C GLY A 99 -30.25 32.57 4.39
N VAL A 100 -28.94 32.29 4.43
CA VAL A 100 -27.91 33.24 3.93
C VAL A 100 -27.92 33.29 2.40
N VAL A 101 -27.93 34.50 1.85
CA VAL A 101 -27.83 34.73 0.41
C VAL A 101 -26.40 34.48 -0.05
N CYS A 102 -26.22 33.54 -0.98
CA CYS A 102 -24.95 33.34 -1.68
C CYS A 102 -25.04 33.87 -3.11
N ASN A 103 -24.54 35.10 -3.34
CA ASN A 103 -24.59 35.78 -4.64
C ASN A 103 -23.38 36.69 -4.91
N GLN A 104 -22.42 36.78 -3.98
CA GLN A 104 -21.20 37.56 -4.14
C GLN A 104 -20.17 36.72 -4.90
N LEU A 105 -19.59 37.24 -5.97
CA LEU A 105 -18.46 36.58 -6.63
C LEU A 105 -17.23 36.58 -5.70
N CYS A 106 -16.51 35.47 -5.69
CA CYS A 106 -15.24 35.34 -5.01
C CYS A 106 -14.12 36.09 -5.74
N ASP A 107 -13.10 36.54 -5.02
CA ASP A 107 -12.00 37.35 -5.56
C ASP A 107 -11.21 36.61 -6.64
N ALA A 108 -11.11 35.28 -6.53
CA ALA A 108 -10.44 34.37 -7.47
C ALA A 108 -11.40 33.34 -8.11
N TRP A 109 -12.67 33.69 -8.33
CA TRP A 109 -13.74 32.76 -8.74
C TRP A 109 -13.47 31.91 -10.00
N THR A 110 -12.55 32.34 -10.88
CA THR A 110 -12.20 31.63 -12.12
C THR A 110 -11.19 30.49 -11.93
N LEU A 111 -10.53 30.36 -10.77
CA LEU A 111 -9.46 29.38 -10.54
C LEU A 111 -9.97 27.96 -10.16
N GLY A 112 -11.26 27.68 -10.33
CA GLY A 112 -11.83 26.36 -10.05
C GLY A 112 -11.61 25.94 -8.59
N ARG A 113 -10.80 24.89 -8.38
CA ARG A 113 -10.46 24.37 -7.03
C ARG A 113 -9.75 25.41 -6.15
N ASP A 114 -9.07 26.38 -6.77
CA ASP A 114 -8.32 27.42 -6.08
C ASP A 114 -9.10 28.74 -5.90
N GLY A 115 -10.37 28.79 -6.31
CA GLY A 115 -11.25 29.94 -6.10
C GLY A 115 -11.81 30.04 -4.68
N CYS A 116 -12.30 31.22 -4.30
CA CYS A 116 -12.92 31.49 -2.99
C CYS A 116 -12.00 31.28 -1.76
N LYS A 117 -10.67 31.39 -1.91
CA LYS A 117 -9.71 31.21 -0.81
C LYS A 117 -9.75 32.33 0.26
N GLU A 118 -10.41 33.44 -0.03
CA GLU A 118 -10.70 34.47 0.96
C GLU A 118 -11.75 34.02 2.00
N VAL A 119 -12.55 32.98 1.69
CA VAL A 119 -13.45 32.34 2.66
C VAL A 119 -12.66 31.34 3.51
N GLN A 120 -12.84 31.39 4.82
CA GLN A 120 -12.09 30.53 5.72
C GLN A 120 -12.44 29.05 5.53
N GLU A 121 -11.42 28.22 5.33
CA GLU A 121 -11.52 26.76 5.32
C GLU A 121 -11.45 26.25 6.77
N LEU A 122 -12.45 25.45 7.16
CA LEU A 122 -12.51 24.81 8.47
C LEU A 122 -11.93 23.40 8.39
N SER A 123 -11.11 23.00 9.37
CA SER A 123 -10.55 21.65 9.47
C SER A 123 -11.59 20.59 9.83
N GLN A 124 -12.66 20.97 10.54
CA GLN A 124 -13.71 20.08 11.03
C GLN A 124 -15.06 20.82 11.22
N CYS A 125 -16.15 20.06 11.28
CA CYS A 125 -17.50 20.54 11.55
C CYS A 125 -18.26 19.54 12.44
N LEU A 126 -18.81 20.03 13.57
CA LEU A 126 -19.79 19.27 14.35
C LEU A 126 -21.18 19.38 13.73
N ASP A 127 -22.02 18.35 13.92
CA ASP A 127 -23.41 18.37 13.46
C ASP A 127 -24.29 19.30 14.33
N GLY A 128 -25.50 19.60 13.86
CA GLY A 128 -26.45 20.49 14.54
C GLY A 128 -27.02 19.97 15.87
N ARG A 129 -26.54 18.83 16.39
CA ARG A 129 -26.95 18.23 17.69
C ARG A 129 -25.84 18.29 18.74
N GLY A 130 -24.62 18.65 18.33
CA GLY A 130 -23.45 18.63 19.20
C GLY A 130 -22.83 17.25 19.37
N ASP A 131 -23.30 16.26 18.60
CA ASP A 131 -22.64 14.97 18.49
C ASP A 131 -21.44 15.11 17.54
N THR A 132 -20.33 14.44 17.86
CA THR A 132 -19.25 14.24 16.90
C THR A 132 -19.78 13.38 15.77
N VAL A 133 -19.74 13.88 14.53
CA VAL A 133 -19.89 13.00 13.35
C VAL A 133 -18.84 11.89 13.51
N PRO A 134 -19.17 10.59 13.49
CA PRO A 134 -18.17 9.54 13.67
C PRO A 134 -17.10 9.65 12.57
N GLY A 135 -15.92 10.14 12.95
CA GLY A 135 -14.86 10.63 12.06
C GLY A 135 -14.30 12.02 12.42
N GLY A 136 -14.99 12.81 13.25
CA GLY A 136 -14.72 14.22 13.55
C GLY A 136 -14.16 14.54 14.94
N GLU A 137 -13.40 13.62 15.57
CA GLU A 137 -12.51 13.97 16.71
C GLU A 137 -11.04 14.13 16.27
N ASP A 138 -10.73 13.83 15.00
CA ASP A 138 -9.40 14.00 14.44
C ASP A 138 -9.52 14.48 12.98
N SER A 139 -8.78 15.54 12.64
CA SER A 139 -8.67 16.03 11.26
C SER A 139 -8.01 15.01 10.32
N SER A 140 -7.35 13.98 10.87
CA SER A 140 -6.72 12.85 10.16
C SER A 140 -7.66 11.93 9.34
N ASN A 141 -8.97 12.21 9.32
CA ASN A 141 -9.95 11.47 8.50
C ASN A 141 -10.44 12.24 7.26
N CYS A 142 -10.05 13.50 7.07
CA CYS A 142 -10.45 14.29 5.90
C CYS A 142 -9.59 13.95 4.67
N PRO A 143 -10.14 13.62 3.49
CA PRO A 143 -9.35 13.21 2.31
C PRO A 143 -8.15 14.10 1.96
N LYS A 144 -8.26 15.42 2.11
CA LYS A 144 -7.11 16.32 1.93
C LYS A 144 -6.05 16.11 3.01
N ALA A 145 -6.44 16.09 4.29
CA ALA A 145 -5.54 15.83 5.41
C ALA A 145 -4.89 14.44 5.33
N ASN A 146 -5.60 13.42 4.82
CA ASN A 146 -5.06 12.07 4.62
C ASN A 146 -3.91 12.09 3.60
N LYS A 147 -4.11 12.76 2.45
CA LYS A 147 -3.09 12.89 1.41
C LYS A 147 -1.95 13.84 1.79
N ASP A 148 -2.25 14.90 2.55
CA ASP A 148 -1.25 15.80 3.12
C ASP A 148 -0.37 15.06 4.14
N ALA A 149 -0.94 14.24 5.03
CA ALA A 149 -0.21 13.42 6.01
C ALA A 149 0.68 12.36 5.34
N ILE A 150 0.22 11.73 4.24
CA ILE A 150 1.05 10.82 3.43
C ILE A 150 2.20 11.57 2.75
N THR A 151 1.91 12.77 2.22
CA THR A 151 2.94 13.62 1.61
C THR A 151 4.00 14.00 2.64
N GLU A 152 3.59 14.54 3.80
CA GLU A 152 4.47 14.89 4.92
C GLU A 152 5.28 13.67 5.41
N TYR A 153 4.67 12.49 5.52
CA TYR A 153 5.38 11.26 5.86
C TYR A 153 6.51 10.97 4.87
N LEU A 154 6.21 10.96 3.56
CA LEU A 154 7.19 10.70 2.51
C LEU A 154 8.30 11.76 2.47
N GLU A 155 7.97 13.03 2.71
CA GLU A 155 8.95 14.12 2.77
C GLU A 155 9.87 13.99 3.99
N ASN A 156 9.32 13.70 5.17
CA ASN A 156 10.09 13.45 6.39
C ASN A 156 11.01 12.23 6.24
N ARG A 157 10.53 11.15 5.60
CA ARG A 157 11.37 9.99 5.28
C ARG A 157 12.52 10.36 4.32
N ARG A 158 12.24 11.14 3.28
CA ARG A 158 13.26 11.61 2.31
C ARG A 158 14.29 12.53 2.98
N ALA A 159 13.86 13.41 3.88
CA ALA A 159 14.74 14.31 4.64
C ALA A 159 15.71 13.58 5.59
N GLY A 160 15.38 12.36 5.99
CA GLY A 160 16.25 11.49 6.81
C GLY A 160 17.29 10.68 6.01
N MET A 161 17.37 10.83 4.69
CA MET A 161 18.28 10.08 3.81
C MET A 161 19.47 10.93 3.36
N ASP A 162 20.68 10.35 3.30
CA ASP A 162 21.89 10.98 2.72
C ASP A 162 21.86 10.90 1.19
N ILE A 163 20.91 11.64 0.59
CA ILE A 163 20.70 11.73 -0.86
C ILE A 163 21.80 12.59 -1.47
N VAL A 164 22.55 12.00 -2.41
CA VAL A 164 23.63 12.67 -3.14
C VAL A 164 23.13 13.25 -4.46
N GLN A 165 22.19 12.57 -5.12
CA GLN A 165 21.63 12.95 -6.42
C GLN A 165 20.21 12.39 -6.56
N THR A 166 19.35 13.09 -7.31
CA THR A 166 18.07 12.56 -7.78
C THR A 166 18.12 12.46 -9.30
N THR A 167 17.71 11.34 -9.89
CA THR A 167 17.63 11.15 -11.36
C THR A 167 16.24 10.65 -11.79
N ARG A 168 16.05 10.48 -13.10
CA ARG A 168 14.87 9.80 -13.67
C ARG A 168 15.26 8.66 -14.59
N THR A 169 14.48 7.59 -14.58
CA THR A 169 14.61 6.48 -15.54
C THR A 169 13.94 6.84 -16.88
N PRO A 170 14.18 6.09 -17.96
CA PRO A 170 13.52 6.32 -19.25
C PRO A 170 11.99 6.22 -19.19
N ASN A 171 11.41 5.36 -18.33
CA ASN A 171 9.96 5.32 -18.09
C ASN A 171 9.48 6.33 -17.03
N GLY A 172 10.36 7.22 -16.57
CA GLY A 172 10.01 8.40 -15.77
C GLY A 172 10.04 8.22 -14.25
N GLN A 173 10.41 7.03 -13.74
CA GLN A 173 10.53 6.77 -12.31
C GLN A 173 11.54 7.75 -11.67
N VAL A 174 11.19 8.33 -10.52
CA VAL A 174 12.10 9.23 -9.77
C VAL A 174 12.93 8.41 -8.81
N ILE A 175 14.25 8.57 -8.87
CA ILE A 175 15.20 7.80 -8.08
C ILE A 175 16.04 8.74 -7.23
N ASP A 176 16.02 8.51 -5.92
CA ASP A 176 16.90 9.18 -4.97
C ASP A 176 18.12 8.28 -4.68
N TRP A 177 19.31 8.76 -5.04
CA TRP A 177 20.57 8.03 -4.88
C TRP A 177 21.19 8.36 -3.53
N ILE A 178 21.06 7.44 -2.58
CA ILE A 178 21.61 7.58 -1.23
C ILE A 178 23.04 7.04 -1.18
N ARG A 179 23.90 7.55 -0.28
CA ARG A 179 25.19 6.89 -0.02
C ARG A 179 24.95 5.48 0.55
N GLU A 180 25.59 4.48 -0.04
CA GLU A 180 25.43 3.08 0.40
C GLU A 180 25.79 2.93 1.89
N ALA A 181 26.87 3.60 2.31
CA ALA A 181 27.38 3.60 3.69
C ALA A 181 26.50 4.37 4.71
N SER A 182 25.51 5.17 4.29
CA SER A 182 24.60 5.84 5.23
C SER A 182 23.58 4.88 5.86
N GLN A 183 23.45 3.67 5.32
CA GLN A 183 22.53 2.63 5.79
C GLN A 183 23.06 1.88 7.02
N GLY A 184 24.27 2.18 7.48
CA GLY A 184 24.93 1.50 8.59
C GLY A 184 25.91 0.41 8.13
N PRO A 185 26.25 -0.56 9.02
CA PRO A 185 27.13 -1.67 8.66
C PRO A 185 26.56 -2.53 7.53
N LEU A 186 27.36 -2.71 6.48
CA LEU A 186 27.00 -3.50 5.30
C LEU A 186 27.50 -4.94 5.45
N ALA A 187 26.63 -5.91 5.22
CA ALA A 187 26.97 -7.34 5.25
C ALA A 187 27.77 -7.77 4.02
N ASP A 188 28.55 -8.85 4.13
CA ASP A 188 29.16 -9.48 2.97
C ASP A 188 28.11 -10.20 2.11
N PHE A 189 28.27 -10.13 0.78
CA PHE A 189 27.38 -10.78 -0.16
C PHE A 189 27.41 -12.31 0.00
N PRO A 190 26.28 -13.01 -0.20
CA PRO A 190 26.30 -14.46 -0.39
C PRO A 190 27.06 -14.85 -1.67
N GLY A 191 27.27 -16.15 -1.85
CA GLY A 191 27.81 -16.69 -3.10
C GLY A 191 26.94 -16.33 -4.32
N PRO A 192 27.48 -16.45 -5.55
CA PRO A 192 26.69 -16.25 -6.76
C PRO A 192 25.61 -17.33 -6.84
N ASN A 193 24.34 -16.94 -6.88
CA ASN A 193 23.26 -17.92 -6.98
C ASN A 193 23.38 -18.73 -8.29
N LEU A 194 23.32 -20.06 -8.21
CA LEU A 194 23.57 -20.93 -9.37
C LEU A 194 22.54 -20.68 -10.46
N ALA A 195 23.03 -20.34 -11.66
CA ALA A 195 22.18 -20.12 -12.82
C ALA A 195 21.15 -21.25 -12.98
N PRO A 196 19.88 -20.92 -13.25
CA PRO A 196 18.82 -21.91 -13.33
C PRO A 196 19.12 -22.97 -14.40
N PRO A 197 18.70 -24.23 -14.20
CA PRO A 197 19.01 -25.31 -15.12
C PRO A 197 18.51 -24.97 -16.54
N PRO A 198 19.25 -25.36 -17.60
CA PRO A 198 18.90 -25.05 -18.97
C PRO A 198 17.53 -25.64 -19.34
N LYS A 199 16.66 -24.77 -19.86
CA LYS A 199 15.24 -25.07 -20.13
C LYS A 199 15.06 -25.68 -21.52
N ASN A 200 14.39 -26.83 -21.60
CA ASN A 200 13.91 -27.40 -22.87
C ASN A 200 12.42 -27.05 -23.06
N GLY A 201 12.03 -26.67 -24.27
CA GLY A 201 10.62 -26.53 -24.69
C GLY A 201 9.95 -25.17 -24.39
N PHE A 202 10.44 -24.40 -23.42
CA PHE A 202 9.83 -23.14 -22.96
C PHE A 202 10.82 -21.97 -23.05
N PRO A 203 10.90 -21.27 -24.20
CA PRO A 203 11.87 -20.18 -24.40
C PRO A 203 11.39 -18.86 -23.76
N GLU A 204 12.23 -18.28 -22.90
CA GLU A 204 11.96 -17.02 -22.19
C GLU A 204 13.13 -16.05 -22.32
N GLY A 205 12.82 -14.76 -22.32
CA GLY A 205 13.81 -13.70 -22.17
C GLY A 205 14.05 -13.33 -20.71
N ILE A 206 15.21 -12.71 -20.46
CA ILE A 206 15.46 -11.96 -19.22
C ILE A 206 15.11 -10.49 -19.51
N PRO A 207 14.22 -9.84 -18.73
CA PRO A 207 13.91 -8.44 -18.89
C PRO A 207 15.05 -7.56 -18.36
N LEU A 208 15.11 -6.32 -18.83
CA LEU A 208 15.99 -5.29 -18.30
C LEU A 208 15.27 -4.54 -17.18
N SER A 209 15.98 -4.15 -16.12
CA SER A 209 15.43 -3.15 -15.19
C SER A 209 15.45 -1.77 -15.84
N ASP A 210 14.62 -0.86 -15.33
CA ASP A 210 14.56 0.54 -15.82
C ASP A 210 15.90 1.29 -15.76
N LEU A 211 16.83 0.85 -14.88
CA LEU A 211 18.19 1.36 -14.75
C LEU A 211 19.22 0.70 -15.69
N GLU A 212 18.81 -0.35 -16.42
CA GLU A 212 19.61 -1.05 -17.44
C GLU A 212 19.23 -0.63 -18.87
N LEU A 213 18.24 0.25 -19.03
CA LEU A 213 17.80 0.80 -20.31
C LEU A 213 18.74 1.89 -20.85
N ASP A 214 18.82 2.01 -22.17
CA ASP A 214 19.55 3.08 -22.84
C ASP A 214 19.04 4.46 -22.39
N GLY A 215 19.98 5.33 -21.96
CA GLY A 215 19.66 6.66 -21.43
C GLY A 215 19.30 6.70 -19.94
N ALA A 216 19.34 5.57 -19.21
CA ALA A 216 19.16 5.58 -17.77
C ALA A 216 20.30 6.33 -17.04
N GLU A 217 19.93 7.29 -16.19
CA GLU A 217 20.88 8.07 -15.39
C GLU A 217 21.21 7.36 -14.07
N LEU A 218 22.37 6.69 -14.03
CA LEU A 218 22.92 6.09 -12.80
C LEU A 218 23.51 7.14 -11.85
N GLY A 219 23.44 6.88 -10.55
CA GLY A 219 24.02 7.74 -9.52
C GLY A 219 25.55 7.65 -9.39
N PRO A 220 26.16 8.53 -8.60
CA PRO A 220 27.61 8.55 -8.39
C PRO A 220 28.13 7.27 -7.72
N SER A 221 29.42 6.97 -7.91
CA SER A 221 30.05 5.82 -7.23
C SER A 221 29.92 5.93 -5.71
N GLY A 222 29.60 4.80 -5.06
CA GLY A 222 29.28 4.74 -3.63
C GLY A 222 27.83 5.09 -3.27
N THR A 223 26.95 5.26 -4.27
CA THR A 223 25.50 5.40 -4.05
C THR A 223 24.71 4.17 -4.50
N VAL A 224 23.49 4.05 -3.97
CA VAL A 224 22.48 3.04 -4.34
C VAL A 224 21.10 3.71 -4.53
N PRO A 225 20.24 3.19 -5.41
CA PRO A 225 18.96 3.81 -5.74
C PRO A 225 17.85 3.46 -4.74
N ILE A 226 17.08 4.46 -4.34
CA ILE A 226 15.78 4.30 -3.68
C ILE A 226 14.70 4.84 -4.62
N ILE A 227 13.74 3.99 -4.99
CA ILE A 227 12.64 4.38 -5.88
C ILE A 227 11.61 5.18 -5.08
N ARG A 228 11.36 6.42 -5.50
CA ARG A 228 10.42 7.31 -4.82
C ARG A 228 8.97 6.87 -5.13
N PRO A 229 8.12 6.64 -4.11
CA PRO A 229 6.70 6.40 -4.32
C PRO A 229 6.04 7.57 -5.07
N ASN A 230 5.12 7.26 -5.97
CA ASN A 230 4.37 8.23 -6.75
C ASN A 230 2.88 8.13 -6.37
N ILE A 231 2.43 9.05 -5.51
CA ILE A 231 1.06 9.07 -4.98
C ILE A 231 0.08 9.88 -5.85
N THR A 232 0.37 10.05 -7.14
CA THR A 232 -0.48 10.84 -8.05
C THR A 232 -1.87 10.21 -8.19
N LEU A 233 -1.93 8.89 -8.41
CA LEU A 233 -3.18 8.12 -8.54
C LEU A 233 -3.74 7.61 -7.19
N LEU A 234 -3.09 7.92 -6.07
CA LEU A 234 -3.61 7.62 -4.73
C LEU A 234 -4.98 8.28 -4.52
N LYS A 235 -6.00 7.47 -4.18
CA LYS A 235 -7.32 7.95 -3.77
C LYS A 235 -7.17 8.95 -2.63
N ASN A 236 -7.83 10.10 -2.72
CA ASN A 236 -7.72 11.12 -1.68
C ASN A 236 -8.25 10.63 -0.32
N SER A 237 -9.17 9.66 -0.27
CA SER A 237 -9.65 9.09 0.98
C SER A 237 -8.62 8.22 1.72
N THR A 238 -7.57 7.73 1.05
CA THR A 238 -6.62 6.78 1.65
C THR A 238 -5.84 7.40 2.80
N THR A 239 -6.04 6.87 4.01
CA THR A 239 -5.32 7.27 5.22
C THR A 239 -3.85 6.84 5.16
N LEU A 240 -2.98 7.52 5.93
CA LEU A 240 -1.58 7.10 6.08
C LEU A 240 -1.47 5.65 6.58
N ASN A 241 -2.35 5.21 7.49
CA ASN A 241 -2.35 3.82 7.93
C ASN A 241 -2.64 2.84 6.79
N GLU A 242 -3.63 3.10 5.93
CA GLU A 242 -3.91 2.24 4.77
C GLU A 242 -2.75 2.23 3.76
N PHE A 243 -2.14 3.39 3.49
CA PHE A 243 -0.98 3.52 2.59
C PHE A 243 0.26 2.74 3.08
N MET A 244 0.42 2.56 4.39
CA MET A 244 1.53 1.82 4.99
C MET A 244 1.30 0.29 5.03
N ILE A 245 0.10 -0.18 4.70
CA ILE A 245 -0.30 -1.59 4.80
C ILE A 245 -0.40 -2.22 3.40
N LYS A 246 -0.02 -3.49 3.29
CA LYS A 246 -0.25 -4.32 2.10
C LYS A 246 -1.71 -4.87 2.08
N GLY A 247 -2.71 -3.99 2.01
CA GLY A 247 -4.13 -4.36 2.06
C GLY A 247 -4.63 -4.76 3.47
N ASP A 248 -5.92 -4.56 3.77
CA ASP A 248 -6.45 -4.67 5.15
C ASP A 248 -6.51 -6.12 5.70
N PHE A 249 -5.39 -6.61 6.22
CA PHE A 249 -5.26 -7.89 6.93
C PHE A 249 -6.05 -7.99 8.26
N ARG A 250 -6.87 -6.99 8.64
CA ARG A 250 -7.56 -7.01 9.95
C ARG A 250 -8.65 -8.07 10.02
N ARG A 251 -8.24 -9.21 10.63
CA ARG A 251 -8.94 -10.45 11.02
C ARG A 251 -8.80 -11.60 10.02
N ARG A 252 -7.77 -12.45 10.26
CA ARG A 252 -7.93 -13.91 10.12
C ARG A 252 -9.02 -14.35 11.12
N PRO A 253 -10.18 -14.90 10.71
CA PRO A 253 -10.97 -15.74 11.59
C PRO A 253 -10.25 -17.09 11.67
N SER A 254 -9.70 -17.44 12.83
CA SER A 254 -9.25 -18.81 13.04
C SER A 254 -10.48 -19.73 12.97
N ASN A 255 -10.58 -20.53 11.91
CA ASN A 255 -11.24 -21.85 11.89
C ASN A 255 -11.03 -22.52 10.51
N TYR A 256 -9.90 -23.21 10.37
CA TYR A 256 -9.76 -24.20 9.30
C TYR A 256 -10.66 -25.40 9.63
N THR A 257 -11.80 -25.51 8.93
CA THR A 257 -12.47 -26.80 8.74
C THR A 257 -13.38 -26.71 7.51
N VAL A 258 -12.99 -27.39 6.44
CA VAL A 258 -13.86 -27.66 5.27
C VAL A 258 -14.16 -29.16 5.37
N PRO A 259 -15.45 -29.55 5.53
CA PRO A 259 -16.27 -29.73 4.33
C PRO A 259 -17.74 -29.32 4.51
N GLY A 260 -18.22 -28.40 3.66
CA GLY A 260 -19.65 -28.09 3.58
C GLY A 260 -19.93 -26.85 2.74
N LYS A 261 -20.91 -26.96 1.84
CA LYS A 261 -21.39 -25.83 1.01
C LYS A 261 -21.96 -24.73 1.90
N PHE A 262 -21.29 -23.57 1.98
CA PHE A 262 -21.85 -22.38 2.63
C PHE A 262 -21.75 -21.16 1.72
N LYS A 263 -22.88 -20.45 1.60
CA LYS A 263 -23.00 -19.22 0.80
C LYS A 263 -22.27 -18.09 1.52
N TYR A 264 -21.28 -17.49 0.87
CA TYR A 264 -20.59 -16.32 1.40
C TYR A 264 -21.58 -15.16 1.56
N LYS A 265 -21.70 -14.63 2.78
CA LYS A 265 -22.42 -13.38 3.04
C LYS A 265 -21.36 -12.27 3.00
N ARG A 266 -21.35 -11.47 1.93
CA ARG A 266 -20.47 -10.28 1.82
C ARG A 266 -20.66 -9.43 3.08
N SER A 267 -19.61 -9.28 3.90
CA SER A 267 -19.61 -8.30 4.98
C SER A 267 -19.45 -6.92 4.34
N SER A 268 -20.47 -6.08 4.46
CA SER A 268 -20.42 -4.69 4.01
C SER A 268 -19.30 -3.91 4.72
N GLY A 269 -18.40 -3.27 3.97
CA GLY A 269 -17.33 -2.41 4.49
C GLY A 269 -15.95 -3.06 4.60
N LYS A 270 -15.59 -3.99 3.71
CA LYS A 270 -14.25 -4.57 3.57
C LYS A 270 -13.95 -5.02 2.14
N THR A 271 -12.84 -4.51 1.61
CA THR A 271 -12.21 -4.89 0.34
C THR A 271 -11.81 -6.37 0.36
N PRO A 272 -12.37 -7.24 -0.51
CA PRO A 272 -12.00 -8.65 -0.50
C PRO A 272 -10.64 -8.85 -1.18
N HIS A 273 -9.73 -9.50 -0.45
CA HIS A 273 -8.54 -10.12 -1.02
C HIS A 273 -8.96 -11.45 -1.66
N LEU A 274 -8.55 -11.68 -2.91
CA LEU A 274 -8.83 -12.88 -3.70
C LEU A 274 -7.51 -13.55 -4.06
N TYR A 275 -7.43 -14.86 -3.87
CA TYR A 275 -6.17 -15.60 -3.87
C TYR A 275 -6.11 -16.69 -4.94
N SER A 276 -4.89 -16.95 -5.39
CA SER A 276 -4.47 -18.21 -5.97
C SER A 276 -3.09 -18.53 -5.42
N SER A 277 -3.05 -19.18 -4.27
CA SER A 277 -1.81 -19.42 -3.53
C SER A 277 -1.62 -20.86 -3.08
N SER A 278 -0.36 -21.23 -2.88
CA SER A 278 0.04 -22.50 -2.29
C SER A 278 1.10 -22.26 -1.22
N SER A 279 1.17 -23.18 -0.25
CA SER A 279 2.16 -23.13 0.82
C SER A 279 2.72 -24.52 1.16
N GLN A 280 3.97 -24.55 1.65
CA GLN A 280 4.64 -25.72 2.19
C GLN A 280 5.12 -25.41 3.61
N SER A 281 4.89 -26.33 4.53
CA SER A 281 5.32 -26.22 5.94
C SER A 281 6.56 -27.08 6.12
N VAL A 282 7.71 -26.41 6.14
CA VAL A 282 9.03 -27.02 6.17
C VAL A 282 10.04 -26.03 6.75
N SER A 283 10.89 -26.49 7.67
CA SER A 283 12.04 -25.72 8.12
C SER A 283 12.93 -25.39 6.93
N ASN A 284 13.07 -24.10 6.63
CA ASN A 284 13.80 -23.62 5.45
C ASN A 284 14.59 -22.36 5.78
N TYR A 285 15.61 -22.12 4.95
CA TYR A 285 16.51 -20.97 5.04
C TYR A 285 16.32 -20.04 3.85
N GLY A 286 15.12 -20.05 3.25
CA GLY A 286 14.82 -19.35 2.01
C GLY A 286 14.25 -20.28 0.94
N GLY A 287 14.19 -19.76 -0.29
CA GLY A 287 13.63 -20.44 -1.44
C GLY A 287 13.43 -19.49 -2.61
N GLN A 288 12.99 -20.04 -3.74
CA GLN A 288 13.02 -19.36 -5.03
C GLN A 288 11.83 -19.70 -5.91
N GLY A 289 11.55 -18.80 -6.85
CA GLY A 289 10.69 -19.03 -7.99
C GLY A 289 11.06 -18.14 -9.17
N GLN A 290 10.68 -18.56 -10.36
CA GLN A 290 10.79 -17.78 -11.60
C GLN A 290 9.40 -17.29 -11.96
N PHE A 291 9.20 -15.98 -11.77
CA PHE A 291 7.91 -15.31 -11.83
C PHE A 291 7.71 -14.72 -13.22
N ASN A 292 6.62 -15.09 -13.88
CA ASN A 292 6.26 -14.51 -15.17
C ASN A 292 6.09 -12.98 -15.04
N LEU A 293 6.82 -12.22 -15.85
CA LEU A 293 6.67 -10.77 -15.91
C LEU A 293 5.49 -10.45 -16.85
N VAL A 294 4.37 -10.05 -16.26
CA VAL A 294 3.14 -9.67 -16.96
C VAL A 294 2.62 -8.38 -16.38
N ASN A 295 1.85 -7.62 -17.17
CA ASN A 295 1.25 -6.36 -16.75
C ASN A 295 -0.28 -6.50 -16.61
N PRO A 296 -0.79 -7.05 -15.49
CA PRO A 296 -2.22 -7.26 -15.29
C PRO A 296 -3.01 -5.95 -15.41
N THR A 297 -4.19 -6.03 -16.02
CA THR A 297 -5.16 -4.93 -16.01
C THR A 297 -5.71 -4.77 -14.60
N THR A 298 -5.54 -3.60 -13.99
CA THR A 298 -6.22 -3.23 -12.73
C THR A 298 -7.25 -2.13 -12.99
N LEU A 299 -8.41 -2.21 -12.35
CA LEU A 299 -9.37 -1.10 -12.31
C LEU A 299 -9.03 -0.13 -11.18
N ASN A 300 -9.19 1.18 -11.42
CA ASN A 300 -9.09 2.21 -10.39
C ASN A 300 -7.80 2.08 -9.54
N ASP A 301 -7.95 1.68 -8.28
CA ASP A 301 -6.89 1.44 -7.29
C ASP A 301 -6.68 -0.05 -6.95
N ASP A 302 -7.31 -0.96 -7.69
CA ASP A 302 -7.18 -2.40 -7.53
C ASP A 302 -5.70 -2.83 -7.60
N PHE A 303 -5.43 -3.92 -6.90
CA PHE A 303 -4.10 -4.49 -6.71
C PHE A 303 -4.04 -5.86 -7.37
N SER A 304 -2.87 -6.19 -7.95
CA SER A 304 -2.57 -7.53 -8.43
C SER A 304 -1.10 -7.84 -8.20
N LEU A 305 -0.77 -9.04 -7.72
CA LEU A 305 0.62 -9.49 -7.59
C LEU A 305 0.86 -10.95 -7.98
N LEU A 306 2.15 -11.27 -8.16
CA LEU A 306 2.74 -12.60 -8.04
C LEU A 306 3.92 -12.52 -7.06
N GLN A 307 4.00 -13.38 -6.03
CA GLN A 307 5.01 -13.27 -4.98
C GLN A 307 5.49 -14.60 -4.37
N VAL A 308 6.64 -14.53 -3.67
CA VAL A 308 7.07 -15.47 -2.63
C VAL A 308 6.96 -14.81 -1.26
N ALA A 309 6.55 -15.58 -0.26
CA ALA A 309 6.66 -15.26 1.16
C ALA A 309 7.44 -16.37 1.88
N VAL A 310 8.52 -16.00 2.56
CA VAL A 310 9.25 -16.88 3.48
C VAL A 310 8.82 -16.51 4.90
N ALA A 311 8.34 -17.49 5.66
CA ALA A 311 7.53 -17.23 6.86
C ALA A 311 7.94 -18.06 8.08
N ARG A 312 7.67 -17.51 9.26
CA ARG A 312 7.78 -18.18 10.55
C ARG A 312 6.53 -17.94 11.38
N ASP A 313 5.80 -18.98 11.74
CA ASP A 313 4.63 -18.88 12.60
C ASP A 313 4.95 -19.38 14.01
N ASN A 314 5.04 -18.46 14.97
CA ASN A 314 5.30 -18.86 16.35
C ASN A 314 4.10 -19.61 16.96
N GLY A 315 2.88 -19.38 16.47
CA GLY A 315 1.62 -19.83 17.05
C GLY A 315 1.37 -21.33 16.95
N ASN A 316 1.98 -21.99 15.97
CA ASN A 316 1.97 -23.45 15.85
C ASN A 316 2.84 -24.14 16.92
N PHE A 317 3.87 -23.46 17.42
CA PHE A 317 4.81 -23.99 18.41
C PHE A 317 4.52 -23.57 19.86
N TYR A 318 3.51 -22.70 20.07
CA TYR A 318 2.97 -22.39 21.40
C TYR A 318 1.44 -22.58 21.47
N PRO A 319 0.94 -23.82 21.45
CA PRO A 319 -0.47 -24.09 21.76
C PRO A 319 -0.85 -23.61 23.18
N GLU A 320 0.11 -23.50 24.08
CA GLU A 320 -0.01 -22.98 25.45
C GLU A 320 -0.04 -21.43 25.54
N ALA A 321 0.55 -20.70 24.57
CA ALA A 321 0.63 -19.25 24.66
C ALA A 321 -0.74 -18.60 24.41
N PRO A 322 -1.05 -17.48 25.09
CA PRO A 322 -2.20 -16.65 24.78
C PRO A 322 -2.29 -16.37 23.29
N GLN A 323 -3.50 -16.42 22.72
CA GLN A 323 -3.67 -16.24 21.27
C GLN A 323 -3.26 -14.84 20.78
N ALA A 324 -3.16 -13.86 21.68
CA ALA A 324 -2.60 -12.53 21.42
C ALA A 324 -1.09 -12.52 21.15
N ASP A 325 -0.35 -13.53 21.62
CA ASP A 325 1.11 -13.65 21.45
C ASP A 325 1.48 -14.48 20.22
N ARG A 326 0.47 -14.94 19.45
CA ARG A 326 0.65 -15.72 18.22
C ARG A 326 0.64 -14.80 17.00
N TYR A 327 1.72 -14.81 16.23
CA TYR A 327 1.92 -14.02 15.03
C TYR A 327 2.76 -14.77 13.99
N THR A 328 2.50 -14.49 12.72
CA THR A 328 3.38 -14.91 11.62
C THR A 328 4.39 -13.79 11.33
N GLN A 329 5.64 -14.13 11.10
CA GLN A 329 6.64 -13.21 10.56
C GLN A 329 6.88 -13.55 9.10
N THR A 330 7.14 -12.55 8.25
CA THR A 330 7.44 -12.76 6.84
C THR A 330 8.54 -11.86 6.32
N VAL A 331 9.27 -12.37 5.33
CA VAL A 331 9.90 -11.56 4.27
C VAL A 331 9.25 -11.96 2.94
N GLU A 332 8.84 -10.96 2.16
CA GLU A 332 8.00 -11.10 0.97
C GLU A 332 8.63 -10.33 -0.19
N ALA A 333 8.57 -10.89 -1.40
CA ALA A 333 9.04 -10.23 -2.61
C ALA A 333 8.29 -10.76 -3.83
N GLY A 334 8.12 -9.91 -4.83
CA GLY A 334 7.33 -10.27 -6.00
C GLY A 334 7.21 -9.14 -7.00
N LEU A 335 6.31 -9.35 -7.95
CA LEU A 335 5.89 -8.39 -8.96
C LEU A 335 4.47 -7.95 -8.65
N MET A 336 4.19 -6.64 -8.66
CA MET A 336 2.85 -6.11 -8.40
C MET A 336 2.49 -4.92 -9.28
N VAL A 337 1.20 -4.77 -9.57
CA VAL A 337 0.57 -3.54 -10.07
C VAL A 337 -0.23 -2.97 -8.90
N TYR A 338 0.07 -1.74 -8.49
CA TYR A 338 -0.67 -1.07 -7.41
C TYR A 338 -0.76 0.45 -7.64
N PRO A 339 -1.78 0.94 -8.38
CA PRO A 339 -1.84 2.34 -8.82
C PRO A 339 -1.93 3.34 -7.67
N GLY A 340 -2.63 2.98 -6.59
CA GLY A 340 -2.69 3.82 -5.38
C GLY A 340 -1.33 4.06 -4.74
N TYR A 341 -0.39 3.13 -4.90
CA TYR A 341 0.93 3.17 -4.24
C TYR A 341 2.06 3.65 -5.16
N LEU A 342 2.02 3.26 -6.43
CA LEU A 342 3.08 3.49 -7.42
C LEU A 342 2.71 4.52 -8.49
N GLY A 343 1.44 4.93 -8.57
CA GLY A 343 1.00 6.09 -9.35
C GLY A 343 0.92 5.87 -10.85
N ASP A 344 0.95 4.62 -11.29
CA ASP A 344 0.70 4.15 -12.65
C ASP A 344 0.14 2.71 -12.61
N HIS A 345 -0.15 2.12 -13.77
CA HIS A 345 -0.65 0.74 -13.91
C HIS A 345 0.44 -0.18 -14.49
N LEU A 346 1.70 0.05 -14.14
CA LEU A 346 2.83 -0.79 -14.55
C LEU A 346 3.16 -1.83 -13.47
N THR A 347 3.95 -2.82 -13.86
CA THR A 347 4.40 -3.89 -12.95
C THR A 347 5.75 -3.55 -12.35
N HIS A 348 5.76 -3.41 -11.03
CA HIS A 348 6.95 -3.09 -10.25
C HIS A 348 7.39 -4.29 -9.42
N LEU A 349 8.70 -4.42 -9.23
CA LEU A 349 9.25 -5.20 -8.14
C LEU A 349 8.79 -4.63 -6.79
N PHE A 350 8.46 -5.48 -5.83
CA PHE A 350 8.32 -5.07 -4.44
C PHE A 350 9.07 -6.00 -3.49
N ALA A 351 9.37 -5.47 -2.30
CA ALA A 351 9.81 -6.24 -1.14
C ALA A 351 9.12 -5.68 0.11
N TYR A 352 8.57 -6.57 0.93
CA TYR A 352 7.77 -6.28 2.12
C TYR A 352 8.21 -7.20 3.27
N TYR A 353 7.99 -6.80 4.52
CA TYR A 353 8.21 -7.68 5.68
C TYR A 353 7.25 -7.36 6.84
N THR A 354 7.12 -8.30 7.78
CA THR A 354 6.55 -8.03 9.11
C THR A 354 7.23 -8.86 10.20
N THR A 355 7.49 -8.24 11.34
CA THR A 355 8.03 -8.90 12.55
C THR A 355 6.92 -9.33 13.53
N ASN A 356 5.67 -8.93 13.30
CA ASN A 356 4.59 -8.90 14.29
C ASN A 356 3.21 -9.36 13.74
N GLY A 357 3.15 -10.10 12.64
CA GLY A 357 1.87 -10.62 12.11
C GLY A 357 0.96 -9.55 11.53
N TYR A 358 1.54 -8.53 10.89
CA TYR A 358 0.80 -7.39 10.29
C TYR A 358 -0.06 -6.61 11.30
N ALA A 359 0.26 -6.69 12.60
CA ALA A 359 -0.50 -6.04 13.66
C ALA A 359 -0.26 -4.52 13.71
N SER A 360 0.94 -4.08 13.34
CA SER A 360 1.32 -2.67 13.18
C SER A 360 2.51 -2.54 12.21
N HIS A 361 2.75 -1.32 11.73
CA HIS A 361 3.67 -1.02 10.64
C HIS A 361 4.59 0.12 11.06
N GLY A 362 5.78 0.18 10.47
CA GLY A 362 6.79 1.18 10.80
C GLY A 362 8.23 0.65 10.72
N ASP A 363 9.17 1.54 11.03
CA ASP A 363 10.61 1.27 11.04
C ASP A 363 10.96 0.05 11.89
N ASN A 364 11.58 -0.96 11.25
CA ASN A 364 11.97 -2.26 11.83
C ASN A 364 10.80 -3.12 12.37
N VAL A 365 9.55 -2.77 12.05
CA VAL A 365 8.34 -3.50 12.49
C VAL A 365 7.65 -4.18 11.31
N GLY A 366 7.44 -3.47 10.20
CA GLY A 366 6.85 -4.03 8.99
C GLY A 366 6.33 -2.97 8.03
N GLY A 367 6.27 -3.31 6.74
CA GLY A 367 5.89 -2.41 5.66
C GLY A 367 6.67 -2.67 4.37
N TYR A 368 6.37 -1.89 3.32
CA TYR A 368 7.14 -1.88 2.08
C TYR A 368 8.54 -1.27 2.29
N SER A 369 9.55 -1.87 1.66
CA SER A 369 10.98 -1.57 1.87
C SER A 369 11.40 -0.11 1.66
N ASN A 370 10.70 0.61 0.77
CA ASN A 370 10.91 2.02 0.46
C ASN A 370 10.04 2.97 1.33
N LEU A 371 9.12 2.45 2.15
CA LEU A 371 8.36 3.24 3.13
C LEU A 371 8.95 3.18 4.54
N VAL A 372 9.42 2.01 5.00
CA VAL A 372 9.89 1.79 6.39
C VAL A 372 11.38 1.42 6.45
N LYS A 373 12.04 1.61 7.60
CA LYS A 373 13.39 1.08 7.82
C LYS A 373 13.34 -0.43 7.99
N GLY A 374 14.48 -1.08 7.79
CA GLY A 374 14.66 -2.52 7.90
C GLY A 374 15.26 -3.12 6.64
N TRP A 375 15.06 -2.49 5.49
CA TRP A 375 15.74 -2.83 4.23
C TRP A 375 17.12 -2.17 4.16
N VAL A 376 18.11 -2.91 3.65
CA VAL A 376 19.43 -2.39 3.24
C VAL A 376 19.62 -2.64 1.75
N GLN A 377 19.64 -1.58 0.95
CA GLN A 377 19.83 -1.62 -0.50
C GLN A 377 21.31 -1.79 -0.86
N ARG A 378 21.62 -2.70 -1.78
CA ARG A 378 23.00 -3.04 -2.21
C ARG A 378 23.22 -2.98 -3.72
N SER A 379 22.27 -3.45 -4.54
CA SER A 379 22.39 -3.31 -6.00
C SER A 379 22.28 -1.86 -6.43
N LYS A 380 22.99 -1.52 -7.51
CA LYS A 380 22.96 -0.21 -8.17
C LYS A 380 22.02 -0.14 -9.37
N ARG A 381 21.39 -1.27 -9.74
CA ARG A 381 20.55 -1.42 -10.94
C ARG A 381 19.14 -1.93 -10.64
N ILE A 382 18.93 -2.58 -9.49
CA ILE A 382 17.63 -3.17 -9.12
C ILE A 382 17.33 -2.81 -7.67
N ALA A 383 16.16 -2.21 -7.42
CA ALA A 383 15.69 -1.84 -6.09
C ALA A 383 14.17 -2.08 -5.99
N PRO A 384 13.60 -2.31 -4.78
CA PRO A 384 12.16 -2.36 -4.60
C PRO A 384 11.49 -1.09 -5.16
N GLY A 385 10.46 -1.28 -5.97
CA GLY A 385 9.76 -0.26 -6.75
C GLY A 385 10.23 -0.13 -8.21
N ILE A 386 11.31 -0.80 -8.65
CA ILE A 386 11.80 -0.69 -10.04
C ILE A 386 10.86 -1.41 -11.02
N ILE A 387 10.69 -0.85 -12.22
CA ILE A 387 10.01 -1.49 -13.36
C ILE A 387 11.00 -2.42 -14.09
N PHE A 388 10.48 -3.52 -14.65
CA PHE A 388 11.18 -4.39 -15.59
C PHE A 388 10.52 -4.32 -16.97
N SER A 389 11.31 -4.38 -18.04
CA SER A 389 10.82 -4.29 -19.42
C SER A 389 11.60 -5.17 -20.41
N PRO A 390 10.95 -5.64 -21.49
CA PRO A 390 9.51 -5.57 -21.74
C PRO A 390 8.74 -6.67 -20.96
N PRO A 391 7.43 -6.50 -20.71
CA PRO A 391 6.59 -7.55 -20.17
C PRO A 391 6.26 -8.64 -21.20
N SER A 392 5.80 -9.80 -20.72
CA SER A 392 5.33 -10.92 -21.54
C SER A 392 4.04 -10.57 -22.29
N VAL A 393 3.87 -11.19 -23.46
CA VAL A 393 2.70 -10.98 -24.34
C VAL A 393 1.94 -12.30 -24.50
N LYS A 394 0.60 -12.26 -24.39
CA LYS A 394 -0.27 -13.44 -24.61
C LYS A 394 -0.04 -14.03 -26.00
N ALA A 395 0.08 -15.36 -26.06
CA ALA A 395 0.46 -16.13 -27.26
C ALA A 395 1.77 -15.66 -27.93
N GLY A 396 2.67 -15.00 -27.19
CA GLY A 396 3.86 -14.33 -27.70
C GLY A 396 5.11 -14.54 -26.85
N GLN A 397 6.07 -13.61 -26.93
CA GLN A 397 7.32 -13.68 -26.19
C GLN A 397 7.05 -13.60 -24.67
N GLN A 398 7.69 -14.50 -23.91
CA GLN A 398 7.63 -14.53 -22.46
C GLN A 398 8.92 -14.02 -21.82
N TYR A 399 8.79 -13.46 -20.62
CA TYR A 399 9.87 -12.98 -19.76
C TYR A 399 9.59 -13.41 -18.32
N TYR A 400 10.65 -13.64 -17.56
CA TYR A 400 10.54 -13.91 -16.13
C TYR A 400 11.52 -13.07 -15.31
N VAL A 401 11.15 -12.83 -14.05
CA VAL A 401 12.06 -12.34 -13.02
C VAL A 401 12.31 -13.48 -12.05
N TRP A 402 13.57 -13.87 -11.89
CA TRP A 402 13.97 -14.86 -10.89
C TRP A 402 14.10 -14.17 -9.54
N ILE A 403 13.36 -14.65 -8.53
CA ILE A 403 13.33 -14.08 -7.19
C ILE A 403 13.70 -15.17 -6.19
N VAL A 404 14.70 -14.91 -5.34
CA VAL A 404 15.18 -15.84 -4.32
C VAL A 404 15.38 -15.11 -2.99
N TYR A 405 14.83 -15.66 -1.91
CA TYR A 405 15.25 -15.32 -0.55
C TYR A 405 16.26 -16.34 -0.04
N GLN A 406 17.27 -15.88 0.69
CA GLN A 406 18.25 -16.73 1.36
C GLN A 406 18.67 -16.11 2.70
N LEU A 407 18.64 -16.90 3.77
CA LEU A 407 19.24 -16.53 5.05
C LEU A 407 20.75 -16.82 5.00
N TYR A 408 21.55 -15.74 5.01
CA TYR A 408 23.01 -15.81 4.96
C TYR A 408 23.63 -14.83 5.97
N GLN A 409 24.52 -15.34 6.83
CA GLN A 409 25.21 -14.58 7.89
C GLN A 409 24.28 -13.65 8.71
N GLY A 410 23.10 -14.14 9.11
CA GLY A 410 22.14 -13.35 9.92
C GLY A 410 21.39 -12.27 9.15
N ASN A 411 21.28 -12.38 7.82
CA ASN A 411 20.53 -11.47 6.96
C ASN A 411 19.68 -12.24 5.94
N TRP A 412 18.42 -11.85 5.75
CA TRP A 412 17.56 -12.34 4.67
C TRP A 412 17.88 -11.58 3.39
N TRP A 413 18.79 -12.14 2.61
CA TRP A 413 19.19 -11.61 1.31
C TRP A 413 18.16 -11.93 0.24
N LEU A 414 17.95 -10.96 -0.65
CA LEU A 414 17.03 -11.05 -1.78
C LEU A 414 17.82 -10.95 -3.09
N TRP A 415 17.79 -12.02 -3.89
CA TRP A 415 18.27 -12.03 -5.27
C TRP A 415 17.11 -11.70 -6.19
N VAL A 416 17.35 -10.84 -7.18
CA VAL A 416 16.38 -10.54 -8.23
C VAL A 416 17.10 -10.50 -9.57
N LYS A 417 16.54 -11.21 -10.57
CA LYS A 417 17.09 -11.34 -11.93
C LYS A 417 18.48 -12.02 -11.92
N ASP A 418 19.53 -11.24 -11.69
CA ASP A 418 20.94 -11.62 -11.76
C ASP A 418 21.81 -10.93 -10.69
N ASP A 419 21.22 -10.34 -9.65
CA ASP A 419 21.92 -9.53 -8.65
C ASP A 419 21.38 -9.72 -7.22
N TRP A 420 22.25 -9.61 -6.22
CA TRP A 420 21.88 -9.56 -4.79
C TRP A 420 21.47 -8.13 -4.44
N ILE A 421 20.17 -7.84 -4.48
CA ILE A 421 19.70 -6.45 -4.48
C ILE A 421 19.75 -5.77 -3.12
N GLY A 422 19.67 -6.55 -2.05
CA GLY A 422 19.67 -6.07 -0.67
C GLY A 422 19.21 -7.14 0.30
N TYR A 423 19.00 -6.75 1.56
CA TYR A 423 18.61 -7.67 2.62
C TYR A 423 17.81 -7.02 3.75
N PHE A 424 17.12 -7.85 4.52
CA PHE A 424 16.60 -7.52 5.85
C PHE A 424 17.48 -8.14 6.95
N PRO A 425 18.02 -7.38 7.91
CA PRO A 425 18.75 -7.94 9.04
C PRO A 425 17.88 -8.88 9.90
N ALA A 426 18.31 -10.13 10.08
CA ALA A 426 17.50 -11.16 10.71
C ALA A 426 17.24 -10.88 12.21
N HIS A 427 18.16 -10.18 12.90
CA HIS A 427 18.02 -9.82 14.32
C HIS A 427 16.75 -9.01 14.64
N MET A 428 16.19 -8.25 13.68
CA MET A 428 14.95 -7.49 13.88
C MET A 428 13.74 -8.38 14.15
N PHE A 429 13.79 -9.64 13.72
CA PHE A 429 12.69 -10.59 13.88
C PHE A 429 12.69 -11.27 15.27
N GLY A 430 13.86 -11.38 15.92
CA GLY A 430 13.99 -11.91 17.29
C GLY A 430 14.29 -10.85 18.36
N ASP A 431 14.37 -9.57 18.01
CA ASP A 431 14.63 -8.52 19.00
C ASP A 431 13.56 -8.45 20.10
N GLY A 432 14.01 -8.16 21.32
CA GLY A 432 13.19 -8.19 22.53
C GLY A 432 12.62 -9.56 22.95
N ARG A 433 12.92 -10.66 22.23
CA ARG A 433 12.26 -11.96 22.42
C ARG A 433 13.20 -13.02 23.03
N PRO A 434 12.69 -13.88 23.94
CA PRO A 434 13.51 -14.89 24.61
C PRO A 434 13.86 -16.09 23.71
N GLU A 435 13.04 -16.41 22.70
CA GLU A 435 13.18 -17.62 21.87
C GLU A 435 13.42 -17.24 20.40
N ARG A 436 14.57 -16.60 20.15
CA ARG A 436 15.03 -16.15 18.81
C ARG A 436 15.07 -17.29 17.78
N ASN A 437 15.38 -18.51 18.22
CA ASN A 437 15.35 -19.75 17.43
C ASN A 437 13.95 -20.18 16.94
N ARG A 438 12.89 -19.45 17.30
CA ARG A 438 11.54 -19.61 16.76
C ARG A 438 11.05 -18.41 15.95
N THR A 439 11.98 -17.54 15.55
CA THR A 439 11.72 -16.33 14.75
C THR A 439 12.50 -16.42 13.44
N LEU A 440 12.20 -15.52 12.49
CA LEU A 440 13.04 -15.34 11.31
C LEU A 440 14.46 -14.83 11.63
N GLU A 441 14.86 -14.62 12.89
CA GLU A 441 16.29 -14.44 13.22
C GLU A 441 17.11 -15.69 12.92
N ASP A 442 16.51 -16.88 13.01
CA ASP A 442 17.19 -18.17 12.98
C ASP A 442 16.86 -19.02 11.73
N HIS A 443 15.58 -19.22 11.42
CA HIS A 443 15.11 -19.85 10.18
C HIS A 443 13.58 -19.68 9.98
N ALA A 444 13.09 -20.00 8.79
CA ALA A 444 11.66 -20.07 8.49
C ALA A 444 11.08 -21.48 8.78
N ASP A 445 9.77 -21.58 8.99
CA ASP A 445 9.04 -22.86 9.11
C ASP A 445 8.08 -23.11 7.95
N SER A 446 7.93 -22.13 7.06
CA SER A 446 7.02 -22.21 5.93
C SER A 446 7.51 -21.33 4.78
N ILE A 447 7.10 -21.69 3.57
CA ILE A 447 7.29 -20.90 2.36
C ILE A 447 6.02 -21.00 1.52
N ALA A 448 5.61 -19.88 0.93
CA ALA A 448 4.37 -19.79 0.18
C ALA A 448 4.51 -18.92 -1.07
N PHE A 449 3.74 -19.26 -2.08
CA PHE A 449 3.74 -18.61 -3.39
C PHE A 449 2.31 -18.22 -3.74
N TYR A 450 2.11 -16.97 -4.17
CA TYR A 450 0.77 -16.39 -4.35
C TYR A 450 0.66 -15.68 -5.69
N GLY A 451 -0.48 -15.84 -6.34
CA GLY A 451 -1.20 -14.73 -6.94
C GLY A 451 -2.22 -14.18 -5.94
N GLU A 452 -2.37 -12.86 -5.89
CA GLU A 452 -3.30 -12.15 -5.00
C GLU A 452 -3.84 -10.92 -5.73
N VAL A 453 -5.14 -10.67 -5.60
CA VAL A 453 -5.83 -9.49 -6.12
C VAL A 453 -6.64 -8.86 -5.00
N ILE A 454 -6.68 -7.53 -4.93
CA ILE A 454 -7.57 -6.78 -4.03
C ILE A 454 -8.44 -5.87 -4.91
N VAL A 455 -9.76 -5.94 -4.72
CA VAL A 455 -10.74 -5.23 -5.56
C VAL A 455 -11.59 -4.22 -4.77
N GLY A 456 -11.69 -3.00 -5.27
CA GLY A 456 -12.42 -1.91 -4.63
C GLY A 456 -13.92 -2.17 -4.39
N GLU A 457 -14.53 -1.43 -3.46
CA GLU A 457 -15.94 -1.59 -3.06
C GLU A 457 -16.98 -1.08 -4.09
N ASP A 458 -16.60 -0.83 -5.36
CA ASP A 458 -17.40 -0.13 -6.37
C ASP A 458 -18.57 -0.96 -6.94
N GLY A 459 -19.55 -1.31 -6.10
CA GLY A 459 -20.97 -1.52 -6.43
C GLY A 459 -21.36 -2.66 -7.39
N GLY A 460 -20.40 -3.34 -8.02
CA GLY A 460 -20.61 -4.28 -9.11
C GLY A 460 -20.50 -5.76 -8.74
N THR A 461 -21.13 -6.60 -9.56
CA THR A 461 -20.96 -8.06 -9.56
C THR A 461 -19.95 -8.47 -10.64
N SER A 462 -18.93 -9.24 -10.23
CA SER A 462 -17.75 -9.65 -10.99
C SER A 462 -16.61 -8.63 -11.05
N THR A 463 -15.45 -9.07 -10.58
CA THR A 463 -14.18 -8.38 -10.78
C THR A 463 -13.71 -8.54 -12.23
N ILE A 464 -13.00 -7.56 -12.75
CA ILE A 464 -12.28 -7.67 -14.04
C ILE A 464 -10.80 -7.30 -13.92
N THR A 465 -10.29 -7.22 -12.69
CA THR A 465 -8.86 -7.05 -12.42
C THR A 465 -8.13 -8.38 -12.61
N ASP A 466 -7.14 -8.38 -13.49
CA ASP A 466 -6.36 -9.56 -13.86
C ASP A 466 -5.45 -10.00 -12.70
N MET A 467 -5.47 -11.29 -12.37
CA MET A 467 -4.35 -11.94 -11.68
C MET A 467 -3.35 -12.44 -12.72
N GLY A 468 -2.08 -12.04 -12.58
CA GLY A 468 -1.03 -12.43 -13.54
C GLY A 468 -1.32 -11.92 -14.95
N SER A 469 -1.62 -12.82 -15.89
CA SER A 469 -2.00 -12.45 -17.26
C SER A 469 -3.50 -12.24 -17.43
N GLY A 470 -4.31 -12.54 -16.41
CA GLY A 470 -5.76 -12.59 -16.50
C GLY A 470 -6.32 -13.85 -17.20
N SER A 471 -5.50 -14.61 -17.93
CA SER A 471 -5.97 -15.84 -18.58
C SER A 471 -6.05 -17.02 -17.60
N LEU A 472 -7.03 -17.90 -17.83
CA LEU A 472 -7.26 -19.09 -17.01
C LEU A 472 -6.02 -20.00 -16.96
N PRO A 473 -5.69 -20.62 -15.82
CA PRO A 473 -4.58 -21.57 -15.65
C PRO A 473 -4.48 -22.64 -16.73
N THR A 474 -5.63 -23.20 -17.14
CA THR A 474 -5.75 -24.27 -18.15
C THR A 474 -5.32 -23.86 -19.56
N THR A 475 -5.09 -22.56 -19.81
CA THR A 475 -4.53 -22.08 -21.08
C THR A 475 -3.01 -22.25 -21.17
N GLY A 476 -2.35 -22.49 -20.03
CA GLY A 476 -0.94 -22.88 -19.94
C GLY A 476 0.05 -21.89 -20.56
N TRP A 477 1.15 -22.44 -21.07
CA TRP A 477 2.29 -21.72 -21.64
C TRP A 477 1.90 -20.62 -22.65
N GLN A 478 2.58 -19.47 -22.56
CA GLN A 478 2.33 -18.22 -23.30
C GLN A 478 0.97 -17.55 -23.07
N ASN A 479 0.02 -18.14 -22.33
CA ASN A 479 -1.31 -17.57 -22.12
C ASN A 479 -1.57 -17.27 -20.65
N SER A 480 -1.49 -18.28 -19.79
CA SER A 480 -1.57 -18.12 -18.34
C SER A 480 -0.25 -17.60 -17.77
N ALA A 481 -0.33 -16.85 -16.67
CA ALA A 481 0.86 -16.53 -15.90
C ALA A 481 1.34 -17.76 -15.12
N TYR A 482 2.58 -17.70 -14.66
CA TYR A 482 3.21 -18.82 -13.97
C TYR A 482 4.19 -18.37 -12.90
N ILE A 483 4.38 -19.27 -11.93
CA ILE A 483 5.55 -19.32 -11.07
C ILE A 483 6.14 -20.71 -11.27
N HIS A 484 7.40 -20.80 -11.70
CA HIS A 484 8.03 -22.09 -12.02
C HIS A 484 9.45 -22.18 -11.46
N ASN A 485 10.07 -23.37 -11.57
CA ASN A 485 11.33 -23.71 -10.90
C ASN A 485 11.29 -23.38 -9.38
N ILE A 486 10.16 -23.69 -8.76
CA ILE A 486 9.86 -23.42 -7.35
C ILE A 486 10.64 -24.40 -6.48
N LEU A 487 11.55 -23.87 -5.66
CA LEU A 487 12.39 -24.66 -4.73
C LEU A 487 12.41 -23.98 -3.35
N TYR A 488 12.63 -24.75 -2.29
CA TYR A 488 12.98 -24.23 -0.97
C TYR A 488 14.41 -24.65 -0.57
N GLN A 489 15.07 -23.84 0.25
CA GLN A 489 16.44 -24.09 0.68
C GLN A 489 16.46 -24.81 2.05
N SER A 490 16.98 -26.04 2.09
CA SER A 490 16.93 -26.88 3.31
C SER A 490 18.08 -26.65 4.31
N GLN A 491 19.16 -25.97 3.92
CA GLN A 491 20.29 -25.61 4.80
C GLN A 491 20.76 -24.16 4.52
N PRO A 492 21.26 -23.42 5.54
CA PRO A 492 21.64 -22.02 5.37
C PRO A 492 22.88 -21.87 4.47
N GLY A 493 22.83 -20.92 3.52
CA GLY A 493 23.99 -20.55 2.71
C GLY A 493 24.56 -21.61 1.75
N GLU A 494 23.94 -22.78 1.62
CA GLU A 494 24.38 -23.87 0.73
C GLU A 494 23.51 -24.01 -0.52
N GLU A 495 24.07 -23.68 -1.70
CA GLU A 495 23.42 -23.80 -3.02
C GLU A 495 22.90 -25.21 -3.33
N ASN A 496 23.62 -26.25 -2.90
CA ASN A 496 23.26 -27.65 -3.11
C ASN A 496 22.12 -28.15 -2.20
N SER A 497 21.59 -27.32 -1.30
CA SER A 497 20.53 -27.69 -0.37
C SER A 497 19.11 -27.44 -0.89
N ASN A 498 18.97 -26.92 -2.11
CA ASN A 498 17.69 -26.66 -2.78
C ASN A 498 16.89 -27.96 -2.98
N GLN A 499 15.62 -27.93 -2.55
CA GLN A 499 14.67 -29.04 -2.64
C GLN A 499 13.45 -28.63 -3.48
N TYR A 500 12.86 -29.60 -4.18
CA TYR A 500 11.63 -29.39 -4.94
C TYR A 500 10.45 -29.06 -3.99
N TYR A 501 9.64 -28.10 -4.42
CA TYR A 501 8.46 -27.66 -3.68
C TYR A 501 7.29 -28.63 -3.89
N ASP A 502 6.56 -28.96 -2.82
CA ASP A 502 5.47 -29.96 -2.82
C ASP A 502 4.06 -29.37 -2.57
N GLY A 503 3.94 -28.14 -2.04
CA GLY A 503 2.67 -27.51 -1.69
C GLY A 503 1.91 -28.17 -0.54
N SER A 504 2.58 -28.95 0.31
CA SER A 504 2.00 -29.84 1.33
C SER A 504 1.22 -29.17 2.47
N PHE A 505 1.37 -27.85 2.68
CA PHE A 505 0.55 -27.12 3.66
C PHE A 505 -0.79 -26.67 3.07
N GLY A 506 -0.91 -26.62 1.74
CA GLY A 506 -2.19 -26.54 1.04
C GLY A 506 -2.21 -25.56 -0.13
N ILE A 507 -3.41 -25.44 -0.71
CA ILE A 507 -3.75 -24.53 -1.81
C ILE A 507 -4.99 -23.73 -1.38
N GLN A 508 -4.98 -22.42 -1.64
CA GLN A 508 -6.10 -21.51 -1.42
C GLN A 508 -6.42 -20.81 -2.75
N THR A 509 -7.65 -20.96 -3.23
CA THR A 509 -8.12 -20.40 -4.51
C THR A 509 -9.54 -19.86 -4.39
N ASP A 510 -9.79 -18.67 -4.93
CA ASP A 510 -11.12 -18.05 -4.99
C ASP A 510 -11.84 -18.40 -6.31
N THR A 511 -11.96 -19.71 -6.58
CA THR A 511 -12.45 -20.27 -7.86
C THR A 511 -13.85 -19.77 -8.24
N THR A 512 -14.70 -19.43 -7.27
CA THR A 512 -16.05 -18.87 -7.51
C THR A 512 -16.03 -17.47 -8.14
N GLU A 513 -14.93 -16.74 -7.98
CA GLU A 513 -14.70 -15.45 -8.66
C GLU A 513 -13.73 -15.57 -9.85
N GLY A 514 -13.37 -16.80 -10.23
CA GLY A 514 -12.54 -17.10 -11.41
C GLY A 514 -11.02 -17.15 -11.16
N TYR A 515 -10.56 -16.92 -9.93
CA TYR A 515 -9.14 -16.98 -9.58
C TYR A 515 -8.75 -18.37 -9.08
N TYR A 516 -7.86 -19.06 -9.80
CA TYR A 516 -7.35 -20.38 -9.40
C TYR A 516 -5.96 -20.68 -9.97
N MET A 517 -5.47 -21.90 -9.74
CA MET A 517 -4.21 -22.41 -10.28
C MET A 517 -4.35 -23.82 -10.82
N GLU A 518 -3.40 -24.21 -11.66
CA GLU A 518 -3.12 -25.59 -12.04
C GLU A 518 -1.69 -25.93 -11.57
N GLN A 519 -1.59 -26.78 -10.56
CA GLN A 519 -0.34 -27.10 -9.87
C GLN A 519 0.37 -28.34 -10.43
N HIS A 520 1.69 -28.25 -10.52
CA HIS A 520 2.61 -29.28 -11.01
C HIS A 520 3.84 -29.35 -10.08
N PHE A 521 3.57 -29.63 -8.81
CA PHE A 521 4.57 -29.69 -7.74
C PHE A 521 5.35 -31.02 -7.77
N GLU A 522 6.50 -31.07 -7.10
CA GLU A 522 7.52 -32.14 -7.20
C GLU A 522 8.02 -32.50 -8.62
N ASN A 523 7.63 -31.75 -9.66
CA ASN A 523 8.09 -32.00 -11.02
C ASN A 523 9.62 -31.77 -11.13
N ARG A 524 10.32 -32.76 -11.71
CA ARG A 524 11.79 -32.85 -11.80
C ARG A 524 12.34 -32.64 -13.21
N ASP A 525 11.46 -32.31 -14.16
CA ASP A 525 11.85 -31.92 -15.52
C ASP A 525 12.47 -30.51 -15.52
N SER A 526 12.96 -30.03 -16.68
CA SER A 526 13.65 -28.73 -16.78
C SER A 526 12.80 -27.49 -16.46
N TRP A 527 11.50 -27.66 -16.19
CA TRP A 527 10.62 -26.57 -15.73
C TRP A 527 10.54 -26.48 -14.20
N GLY A 528 11.02 -27.51 -13.49
CA GLY A 528 10.97 -27.66 -12.03
C GLY A 528 9.54 -27.80 -11.51
N SER A 529 9.35 -27.67 -10.19
CA SER A 529 8.00 -27.56 -9.60
C SER A 529 7.38 -26.22 -10.01
N PHE A 530 6.10 -26.21 -10.39
CA PHE A 530 5.47 -25.00 -10.92
C PHE A 530 3.96 -24.95 -10.72
N MET A 531 3.38 -23.77 -11.01
CA MET A 531 1.95 -23.55 -11.14
C MET A 531 1.65 -22.62 -12.32
N TRP A 532 0.59 -22.91 -13.08
CA TRP A 532 -0.11 -21.90 -13.88
C TRP A 532 -1.12 -21.22 -12.96
N LEU A 533 -1.27 -19.89 -13.02
CA LEU A 533 -2.22 -19.15 -12.19
C LEU A 533 -2.76 -17.90 -12.89
N GLY A 534 -4.00 -17.51 -12.58
CA GLY A 534 -4.61 -16.32 -13.16
C GLY A 534 -6.14 -16.29 -13.05
N GLY A 535 -6.76 -15.60 -14.01
CA GLY A 535 -8.18 -15.24 -14.04
C GLY A 535 -8.43 -13.80 -13.56
N PRO A 536 -9.64 -13.25 -13.75
CA PRO A 536 -10.72 -13.75 -14.62
C PRO A 536 -10.58 -13.30 -16.09
N GLY A 537 -9.77 -12.27 -16.39
CA GLY A 537 -9.58 -11.79 -17.77
C GLY A 537 -10.77 -11.01 -18.33
N SER A 538 -10.53 -10.29 -19.44
CA SER A 538 -11.55 -9.49 -20.12
C SER A 538 -12.65 -10.31 -20.83
N ASP A 539 -12.51 -11.63 -20.89
CA ASP A 539 -13.46 -12.57 -21.48
C ASP A 539 -14.52 -13.08 -20.49
N GLY A 540 -14.31 -12.93 -19.17
CA GLY A 540 -15.37 -13.02 -18.16
C GLY A 540 -16.09 -14.37 -18.06
N ILE A 541 -15.52 -15.44 -18.60
CA ILE A 541 -16.10 -16.79 -18.58
C ILE A 541 -15.96 -17.36 -17.17
N ARG A 542 -16.99 -17.13 -16.36
CA ARG A 542 -17.26 -17.93 -15.15
C ARG A 542 -17.51 -19.36 -15.60
N ASN A 543 -16.83 -20.33 -14.97
CA ASN A 543 -17.08 -21.75 -15.22
C ASN A 543 -18.44 -22.13 -14.61
N ASP A 544 -19.49 -22.02 -15.41
CA ASP A 544 -20.83 -22.52 -15.10
C ASP A 544 -20.90 -24.04 -15.38
N GLU A 545 -20.43 -24.86 -14.43
CA GLU A 545 -20.71 -26.31 -14.32
C GLU A 545 -21.39 -26.67 -12.97
#